data_AF-A0A537J1D1-F1
#
_entry.id   AF-A0A537J1D1-F1
#
_cell.length_a   1.000
_cell.length_b   1.000
_cell.length_c   1.000
_cell.angle_alpha   90.00
_cell.angle_beta   90.00
_cell.angle_gamma   90.00
#
_symmetry.space_group_name_H-M   'P 1'
#
loop_
_entity.id
_entity.type
_entity.pdbx_description
1 polymer ?
#
loop_
_entity_poly.entity_id
_entity_poly.type
_entity_poly.pdbx_seq_one_letter_code
_entity_poly.pdbx_strand_id
1 'polypeptide(L)' 'MGAKNIKAYGTHAAAAPLNHLNINRRRPTPHDVEIDILYCGV' A
#
# COMPACT_ATOMS: atom_id res chain seq x y z
N MET A 1 -8.75 2.77 17.49
CA MET A 1 -8.78 3.32 16.11
C MET A 1 -7.41 3.09 15.50
N GLY A 2 -7.24 2.00 14.75
CA GLY A 2 -5.93 1.48 14.32
C GLY A 2 -5.72 1.53 12.81
N ALA A 3 -4.47 1.30 12.39
CA ALA A 3 -4.09 1.19 10.99
C ALA A 3 -4.79 -0.01 10.31
N LYS A 4 -5.11 0.14 9.03
CA LYS A 4 -5.78 -0.87 8.21
C LYS A 4 -4.73 -1.71 7.47
N ASN A 5 -4.77 -3.03 7.63
CA ASN A 5 -3.89 -3.93 6.89
C ASN A 5 -4.41 -4.07 5.45
N ILE A 6 -3.55 -3.81 4.46
CA ILE A 6 -3.86 -3.78 3.03
C ILE A 6 -2.84 -4.61 2.26
N LYS A 7 -3.33 -5.39 1.28
CA LYS A 7 -2.48 -6.12 0.33
C LYS A 7 -1.84 -5.13 -0.66
N ALA A 8 -0.56 -5.32 -0.94
CA ALA A 8 0.21 -4.51 -1.86
C ALA A 8 1.24 -5.37 -2.62
N TYR A 9 1.93 -4.77 -3.58
CA TYR A 9 3.11 -5.33 -4.22
C TYR A 9 4.33 -4.43 -3.96
N GLY A 10 5.48 -5.01 -3.64
CA GLY A 10 6.71 -4.27 -3.36
C GLY A 10 7.92 -5.19 -3.16
N THR A 11 9.07 -4.59 -2.84
CA THR A 11 10.32 -5.32 -2.56
C THR A 11 11.07 -4.66 -1.40
N HIS A 12 11.84 -5.45 -0.63
CA HIS A 12 12.60 -4.98 0.54
C HIS A 12 14.05 -4.60 0.21
N ALA A 13 14.53 -4.89 -1.00
CA ALA A 13 15.88 -4.56 -1.44
C ALA A 13 15.87 -4.17 -2.92
N ALA A 14 16.79 -3.27 -3.31
CA ALA A 14 16.83 -2.69 -4.65
C ALA A 14 16.95 -3.73 -5.79
N ALA A 15 17.67 -4.82 -5.56
CA ALA A 15 17.88 -5.89 -6.55
C ALA A 15 16.93 -7.09 -6.38
N ALA A 16 16.05 -7.07 -5.38
CA ALA A 16 15.14 -8.19 -5.11
C ALA A 16 13.85 -8.06 -5.95
N PRO A 17 13.26 -9.20 -6.38
CA PRO A 17 12.05 -9.19 -7.19
C PRO A 17 10.86 -8.59 -6.44
N LEU A 18 9.86 -8.12 -7.21
CA LEU A 18 8.58 -7.67 -6.67
C LEU A 18 7.80 -8.86 -6.08
N ASN A 19 7.22 -8.69 -4.90
CA ASN A 19 6.46 -9.71 -4.20
C ASN A 19 5.18 -9.14 -3.59
N HIS A 20 4.26 -10.02 -3.19
CA HIS A 20 3.11 -9.64 -2.38
C HIS A 20 3.54 -9.19 -0.99
N LEU A 21 3.01 -8.05 -0.55
CA LEU A 21 3.24 -7.48 0.77
C LEU A 21 1.91 -7.19 1.47
N ASN A 22 1.95 -7.13 2.79
CA ASN A 22 0.88 -6.60 3.62
C ASN A 22 1.39 -5.35 4.33
N ILE A 23 0.69 -4.23 4.17
CA ILE A 23 1.08 -2.94 4.74
C ILE A 23 0.00 -2.40 5.67
N ASN A 24 0.41 -1.71 6.72
CA ASN A 24 -0.51 -1.03 7.64
C ASN A 24 -0.68 0.43 7.22
N ARG A 25 -1.85 0.76 6.64
CA ARG A 25 -2.20 2.12 6.23
C ARG A 25 -2.81 2.89 7.39
N ARG A 26 -2.29 4.09 7.67
CA ARG A 26 -2.86 5.00 8.68
C ARG A 26 -4.22 5.52 8.24
N ARG A 27 -5.00 6.02 9.20
CA ARG A 27 -6.24 6.75 8.89
C ARG A 27 -5.91 8.02 8.08
N PRO A 28 -6.70 8.35 7.04
CA PRO A 28 -6.61 9.63 6.36
C PRO A 28 -6.82 10.80 7.34
N THR A 29 -6.03 11.85 7.20
CA THR A 29 -6.17 13.14 7.90
C THR A 29 -6.89 14.15 6.98
N PRO A 30 -7.22 15.37 7.44
CA PRO A 30 -8.05 16.30 6.67
C PRO A 30 -7.55 16.65 5.26
N HIS A 31 -6.26 16.45 4.98
CA HIS A 31 -5.66 16.74 3.68
C HIS A 31 -5.24 15.48 2.91
N ASP A 32 -5.57 14.29 3.40
CA ASP A 32 -5.31 13.03 2.70
C ASP A 32 -6.55 12.55 1.93
N VAL A 33 -6.31 11.75 0.90
CA VAL A 33 -7.34 10.98 0.20
C VAL A 33 -7.00 9.49 0.25
N GLU A 34 -8.03 8.65 0.41
CA GLU A 34 -7.93 7.19 0.25
C GLU A 34 -8.60 6.82 -1.07
N ILE A 35 -7.89 6.07 -1.90
CA ILE A 35 -8.34 5.67 -3.24
C ILE A 35 -8.35 4.15 -3.29
N ASP A 36 -9.45 3.58 -3.77
CA ASP A 36 -9.50 2.17 -4.12
C ASP A 36 -8.92 1.96 -5.52
N ILE A 37 -7.83 1.22 -5.62
CA ILE A 37 -7.10 1.06 -6.88
C ILE A 37 -7.75 -0.08 -7.67
N LEU A 38 -8.56 0.28 -8.67
CA LEU A 38 -9.17 -0.69 -9.58
C LEU A 38 -8.17 -1.21 -10.61
N TYR A 39 -7.36 -0.30 -11.16
CA TYR A 39 -6.35 -0.59 -12.17
C TYR A 39 -5.13 0.30 -11.97
N CYS A 40 -3.94 -0.27 -12.19
CA CYS A 40 -2.68 0.46 -12.21
C CYS A 40 -1.85 -0.09 -13.36
N GLY A 41 -1.42 0.79 -14.27
CA GLY A 41 -0.44 0.44 -15.28
C GLY A 41 0.93 0.19 -14.65
N VAL A 42 1.78 -0.52 -15.39
CA VAL A 42 3.21 -0.66 -15.10
C VAL A 42 3.99 0.10 -16.15
#